data_AF-A0AB34JV16-F1
#
_entry.id   AF-A0AB34JV16-F1
#
_cell.length_a   1.000
_cell.length_b   1.000
_cell.length_c   1.000
_cell.angle_alpha   90.00
_cell.angle_beta   90.00
_cell.angle_gamma   90.00
#
_symmetry.space_group_name_H-M   'P 1'
#
loop_
_entity.id
_entity.type
_entity.pdbx_description
1 polymer ?
#
loop_
_entity_poly.entity_id
_entity_poly.type
_entity_poly.pdbx_seq_one_letter_code
_entity_poly.pdbx_strand_id
1 'polypeptide(L)'
;MAPQISNAGSTTAPPRPPADLLLLLLLLLHHHHHHHHHHHHHPLLLLLLHYHLLPLLLLLHHTTTTCPPPPPSSTSRCPSPPLPHHRLFLPPFLLPPLRSPMLLNLLLTLATTRSRFGAHQGGRSVGANKKVRHHVNPLKSSHQSLLALPPDWPAALFADASLPLHVDIGSARGVFCLDAADAAPHTNFLGLEIRPQLAAAAAADAAAHGLRNANFLACNANVNFERLLLLCAPRRPLASVSIQFPDPWSKARHKKRRVVQPALVAAIGRQLPEGGWLFTQTDVRKLAEDMRDVIAGCEEARCLVDMAAGADEWDVAKPPMLQGLATERERSCAELERPVYRRCYFKRAAS
;
A
#
# COMPACT_ATOMS: atom_id res chain seq x y z
N MET A 1 -3.58 -77.65 -23.07
CA MET A 1 -3.00 -77.48 -21.71
C MET A 1 -2.70 -75.99 -21.52
N ALA A 2 -3.33 -75.35 -20.55
CA ALA A 2 -2.95 -74.03 -20.04
C ALA A 2 -2.11 -74.23 -18.75
N PRO A 3 -1.58 -73.19 -18.08
CA PRO A 3 -0.92 -71.95 -18.50
C PRO A 3 0.44 -71.77 -17.76
N GLN A 4 1.13 -70.62 -17.89
CA GLN A 4 1.56 -69.78 -16.74
C GLN A 4 2.25 -68.48 -17.22
N ILE A 5 1.79 -67.38 -16.63
CA ILE A 5 2.23 -65.99 -16.79
C ILE A 5 3.10 -65.66 -15.57
N SER A 6 4.29 -65.09 -15.76
CA SER A 6 5.12 -64.53 -14.69
C SER A 6 5.12 -63.00 -14.73
N ASN A 7 4.53 -62.38 -13.71
CA ASN A 7 4.57 -60.95 -13.42
C ASN A 7 5.92 -60.56 -12.79
N ALA A 8 6.62 -59.60 -13.38
CA ALA A 8 7.71 -58.88 -12.72
C ALA A 8 7.16 -57.56 -12.15
N GLY A 9 7.08 -57.47 -10.81
CA GLY A 9 6.66 -56.26 -10.11
C GLY A 9 7.81 -55.26 -9.97
N SER A 10 7.64 -54.08 -10.56
CA SER A 10 8.47 -52.89 -10.31
C SER A 10 8.05 -52.21 -9.00
N THR A 11 8.97 -52.07 -8.05
CA THR A 11 8.78 -51.26 -6.84
C THR A 11 8.90 -49.77 -7.16
N THR A 12 7.80 -49.03 -7.11
CA THR A 12 7.78 -47.56 -7.18
C THR A 12 7.89 -46.97 -5.77
N ALA A 13 8.87 -46.09 -5.57
CA ALA A 13 9.03 -45.32 -4.32
C ALA A 13 7.89 -44.29 -4.15
N PRO A 14 7.48 -43.96 -2.91
CA PRO A 14 6.40 -43.01 -2.65
C PRO A 14 6.76 -41.59 -3.12
N PRO A 15 5.78 -40.79 -3.60
CA PRO A 15 6.03 -39.46 -4.13
C PRO A 15 6.51 -38.51 -3.03
N ARG A 16 7.59 -37.76 -3.32
CA ARG A 16 8.04 -36.65 -2.47
C ARG A 16 7.00 -35.52 -2.50
N PRO A 17 6.76 -34.83 -1.37
CA PRO A 17 5.87 -33.66 -1.37
C PRO A 17 6.42 -32.58 -2.31
N PRO A 18 5.55 -31.82 -3.01
CA PRO A 18 5.99 -30.77 -3.92
C PRO A 18 6.81 -29.72 -3.16
N ALA A 19 7.94 -29.32 -3.72
CA ALA A 19 8.92 -28.40 -3.12
C ALA A 19 8.29 -27.08 -2.61
N ASP A 20 7.16 -26.70 -3.19
CA ASP A 20 6.41 -25.48 -2.87
C ASP A 20 5.81 -25.49 -1.44
N LEU A 21 5.43 -26.66 -0.92
CA LEU A 21 4.84 -26.76 0.41
C LEU A 21 5.90 -26.60 1.51
N LEU A 22 7.11 -27.10 1.26
CA LEU A 22 8.25 -26.97 2.16
C LEU A 22 8.74 -25.51 2.22
N LEU A 23 8.76 -24.83 1.08
CA LEU A 23 9.11 -23.42 0.98
C LEU A 23 8.10 -22.53 1.72
N LEU A 24 6.81 -22.81 1.57
CA LEU A 24 5.75 -22.10 2.30
C LEU A 24 5.88 -22.29 3.82
N LEU A 25 6.18 -23.51 4.27
CA LEU A 25 6.38 -23.82 5.69
C LEU A 25 7.61 -23.08 6.25
N LEU A 26 8.70 -23.04 5.49
CA LEU A 26 9.93 -22.32 5.88
C LEU A 26 9.71 -20.80 5.95
N LEU A 27 8.94 -20.22 5.02
CA LEU A 27 8.59 -18.79 5.04
C LEU A 27 7.70 -18.45 6.24
N LEU A 28 6.73 -19.31 6.57
CA LEU A 28 5.86 -19.12 7.74
C LEU A 28 6.62 -19.26 9.07
N LEU A 29 7.54 -20.23 9.16
CA LEU A 29 8.40 -20.41 10.33
C LEU A 29 9.42 -19.27 10.48
N HIS A 30 10.00 -18.79 9.39
CA HIS A 30 10.91 -17.64 9.40
C HIS A 30 10.18 -16.36 9.84
N HIS A 31 8.97 -16.13 9.34
CA HIS A 31 8.12 -15.02 9.76
C HIS A 31 7.75 -15.10 11.25
N HIS A 32 7.39 -16.30 11.74
CA HIS A 32 7.08 -16.52 13.16
C HIS A 32 8.28 -16.28 14.07
N HIS A 33 9.49 -16.73 13.67
CA HIS A 33 10.71 -16.52 14.44
C HIS A 33 11.11 -15.04 14.54
N HIS A 34 10.92 -14.26 13.47
CA HIS A 34 11.29 -12.85 13.44
C HIS A 34 10.34 -11.92 14.22
N HIS A 35 9.08 -12.33 14.43
CA HIS A 35 8.05 -11.50 15.08
C HIS A 35 7.80 -11.82 16.56
N HIS A 36 8.51 -12.77 17.16
CA HIS A 36 8.24 -13.21 18.52
C HIS A 36 8.86 -12.36 19.65
N HIS A 37 9.26 -11.12 19.37
CA HIS A 37 9.70 -10.20 20.43
C HIS A 37 8.58 -9.39 21.12
N HIS A 38 7.32 -9.58 20.75
CA HIS A 38 6.21 -8.97 21.51
C HIS A 38 5.07 -9.96 21.77
N HIS A 39 4.84 -10.23 23.06
CA HIS A 39 3.74 -11.04 23.59
C HIS A 39 2.38 -10.47 23.19
N HIS A 40 1.79 -10.98 22.13
CA HIS A 40 0.34 -11.12 21.99
C HIS A 40 0.03 -12.30 21.07
N HIS A 41 -0.46 -13.39 21.64
CA HIS A 41 -0.90 -14.57 20.88
C HIS A 41 -2.11 -14.18 20.02
N HIS A 42 -1.94 -14.18 18.70
CA HIS A 42 -3.01 -13.90 17.75
C HIS A 42 -3.91 -15.16 17.66
N PRO A 43 -5.20 -15.10 18.06
CA PRO A 43 -6.08 -16.28 18.09
C PRO A 43 -6.28 -16.92 16.71
N LEU A 44 -6.09 -16.15 15.63
CA LEU A 44 -6.13 -16.64 14.24
C LEU A 44 -4.94 -17.53 13.85
N LEU A 45 -3.74 -17.30 14.41
CA LEU A 45 -2.56 -18.12 14.13
C LEU A 45 -2.68 -19.51 14.77
N LEU A 46 -3.25 -19.55 15.99
CA LEU A 46 -3.61 -20.80 16.67
C LEU A 46 -4.68 -21.58 15.90
N LEU A 47 -5.68 -20.90 15.33
CA LEU A 47 -6.69 -21.53 14.48
C LEU A 47 -6.09 -22.13 13.20
N LEU A 48 -5.18 -21.41 12.54
CA LEU A 48 -4.47 -21.89 11.34
C LEU A 48 -3.57 -23.10 11.65
N LEU A 49 -2.84 -23.07 12.76
CA LEU A 49 -2.04 -24.21 13.24
C LEU A 49 -2.92 -25.42 13.58
N HIS A 50 -4.06 -25.19 14.24
CA HIS A 50 -4.95 -26.28 14.65
C HIS A 50 -5.69 -26.91 13.45
N TYR A 51 -6.15 -26.10 12.49
CA TYR A 51 -6.92 -26.60 11.34
C TYR A 51 -6.09 -27.17 10.19
N HIS A 52 -4.84 -26.73 10.00
CA HIS A 52 -4.02 -27.19 8.88
C HIS A 52 -2.83 -28.06 9.29
N LEU A 53 -2.22 -27.82 10.45
CA LEU A 53 -1.02 -28.54 10.87
C LEU A 53 -1.35 -29.82 11.64
N LEU A 54 -2.42 -29.81 12.46
CA LEU A 54 -2.85 -30.99 13.23
C LEU A 54 -3.31 -32.17 12.35
N PRO A 55 -4.12 -31.96 11.28
CA PRO A 55 -4.53 -33.07 10.40
C PRO A 55 -3.33 -33.65 9.63
N LEU A 56 -2.37 -32.80 9.24
CA LEU A 56 -1.17 -33.21 8.52
C LEU A 56 -0.25 -34.08 9.40
N LEU A 57 -0.11 -33.72 10.69
CA LEU A 57 0.63 -34.51 11.68
C LEU A 57 -0.05 -35.84 12.00
N LEU A 58 -1.40 -35.87 12.08
CA LEU A 58 -2.17 -37.11 12.27
C LEU A 58 -2.07 -38.06 11.06
N LEU A 59 -2.07 -37.51 9.84
CA LEU A 59 -1.84 -38.27 8.60
C LEU A 59 -0.43 -38.89 8.56
N LEU A 60 0.59 -38.13 8.98
CA LEU A 60 1.97 -38.65 9.06
C LEU A 60 2.12 -39.74 10.14
N HIS A 61 1.47 -39.60 11.29
CA HIS A 61 1.54 -40.60 12.38
C HIS A 61 0.85 -41.93 12.01
N HIS A 62 -0.21 -41.89 11.20
CA HIS A 62 -0.89 -43.11 10.74
C HIS A 62 -0.13 -43.88 9.65
N THR A 63 0.81 -43.23 8.94
CA THR A 63 1.68 -43.91 7.96
C THR A 63 2.86 -44.64 8.60
N THR A 64 3.11 -44.47 9.90
CA THR A 64 4.24 -45.08 10.60
C THR A 64 3.88 -46.30 11.47
N THR A 65 2.62 -46.70 11.54
CA THR A 65 2.18 -47.83 12.38
C THR A 65 1.31 -48.83 11.61
N THR A 66 1.90 -49.64 10.73
CA THR A 66 1.37 -50.97 10.38
C THR A 66 2.45 -51.88 9.79
N CYS A 67 2.94 -52.83 10.58
CA CYS A 67 3.09 -54.24 10.20
C CYS A 67 3.66 -55.07 11.37
N PRO A 68 2.87 -55.96 12.01
CA PRO A 68 3.44 -57.08 12.75
C PRO A 68 3.87 -58.18 11.75
N PRO A 69 4.86 -59.03 12.10
CA PRO A 69 5.29 -60.13 11.24
C PRO A 69 4.24 -61.26 11.17
N PRO A 70 4.17 -62.04 10.07
CA PRO A 70 3.20 -63.11 9.93
C PRO A 70 3.59 -64.35 10.76
N PRO A 71 2.65 -65.11 11.35
CA PRO A 71 2.93 -66.38 12.00
C PRO A 71 2.99 -67.55 10.99
N PRO A 72 3.68 -68.66 11.31
CA PRO A 72 3.78 -69.82 10.44
C PRO A 72 2.51 -70.68 10.46
N SER A 73 2.30 -71.37 9.34
CA SER A 73 1.16 -72.22 8.99
C SER A 73 1.07 -73.53 9.79
N SER A 74 -0.11 -73.86 10.33
CA SER A 74 -0.55 -75.26 10.49
C SER A 74 -2.07 -75.41 10.60
N THR A 75 -2.59 -76.29 9.74
CA THR A 75 -3.86 -77.04 9.70
C THR A 75 -4.78 -77.05 10.94
N SER A 76 -6.06 -76.67 10.77
CA SER A 76 -7.26 -77.52 10.96
C SER A 76 -8.54 -76.70 10.72
N ARG A 77 -9.64 -77.40 10.40
CA ARG A 77 -10.85 -76.89 9.74
C ARG A 77 -12.03 -76.89 10.73
N CYS A 78 -12.79 -75.79 10.85
CA CYS A 78 -14.26 -75.78 10.97
C CYS A 78 -14.85 -74.35 10.93
N PRO A 79 -16.14 -74.17 10.52
CA PRO A 79 -16.63 -72.92 9.92
C PRO A 79 -17.54 -72.09 10.83
N SER A 80 -17.42 -70.77 10.75
CA SER A 80 -18.47 -69.81 11.14
C SER A 80 -18.29 -68.49 10.37
N PRO A 81 -19.38 -67.80 9.99
CA PRO A 81 -19.35 -66.72 9.01
C PRO A 81 -18.79 -65.41 9.60
N PRO A 82 -18.10 -64.57 8.80
CA PRO A 82 -17.55 -63.32 9.29
C PRO A 82 -18.64 -62.24 9.42
N LEU A 83 -18.62 -61.55 10.56
CA LEU A 83 -19.35 -60.29 10.78
C LEU A 83 -18.82 -59.20 9.83
N PRO A 84 -19.67 -58.28 9.34
CA PRO A 84 -19.25 -57.25 8.41
C PRO A 84 -18.43 -56.17 9.12
N HIS A 85 -17.17 -56.00 8.71
CA HIS A 85 -16.42 -54.78 8.99
C HIS A 85 -17.03 -53.63 8.18
N HIS A 86 -17.82 -52.77 8.82
CA HIS A 86 -18.18 -51.48 8.24
C HIS A 86 -16.91 -50.62 8.11
N ARG A 87 -16.27 -50.67 6.95
CA ARG A 87 -15.36 -49.60 6.52
C ARG A 87 -16.21 -48.36 6.25
N LEU A 88 -16.15 -47.39 7.14
CA LEU A 88 -16.61 -46.02 6.86
C LEU A 88 -15.74 -45.45 5.73
N PHE A 89 -16.22 -45.58 4.50
CA PHE A 89 -15.73 -44.82 3.36
C PHE A 89 -16.21 -43.38 3.55
N LEU A 90 -15.35 -42.50 4.07
CA LEU A 90 -15.53 -41.07 3.84
C LEU A 90 -15.11 -40.80 2.38
N PRO A 91 -15.98 -40.21 1.54
CA PRO A 91 -15.57 -39.82 0.19
C PRO A 91 -14.44 -38.79 0.31
N PRO A 92 -13.51 -38.75 -0.66
CA PRO A 92 -12.53 -37.69 -0.71
C PRO A 92 -13.30 -36.39 -0.92
N PHE A 93 -13.39 -35.56 0.13
CA PHE A 93 -13.80 -34.18 -0.02
C PHE A 93 -12.82 -33.55 -1.02
N LEU A 94 -13.31 -33.34 -2.25
CA LEU A 94 -12.66 -32.45 -3.19
C LEU A 94 -12.60 -31.08 -2.49
N LEU A 95 -11.43 -30.73 -1.97
CA LEU A 95 -11.14 -29.34 -1.66
C LEU A 95 -11.29 -28.57 -2.98
N PRO A 96 -12.15 -27.56 -3.07
CA PRO A 96 -12.23 -26.75 -4.27
C PRO A 96 -10.84 -26.13 -4.50
N PRO A 97 -10.39 -25.99 -5.77
CA PRO A 97 -9.14 -25.33 -6.05
C PRO A 97 -9.17 -23.95 -5.40
N LEU A 98 -8.10 -23.58 -4.68
CA LEU A 98 -7.86 -22.24 -4.16
C LEU A 98 -7.68 -21.27 -5.34
N ARG A 99 -8.77 -20.97 -6.02
CA ARG A 99 -8.94 -19.84 -6.93
C ARG A 99 -9.95 -18.92 -6.27
N SER A 100 -9.49 -18.21 -5.24
CA SER A 100 -10.28 -17.14 -4.65
C SER A 100 -9.43 -15.88 -4.58
N PRO A 101 -9.95 -14.72 -5.02
CA PRO A 101 -9.33 -13.42 -4.79
C PRO A 101 -9.10 -13.13 -3.30
N MET A 102 -9.62 -13.96 -2.38
CA MET A 102 -9.28 -13.91 -0.95
C MET A 102 -7.80 -14.17 -0.64
N LEU A 103 -7.09 -15.04 -1.36
CA LEU A 103 -5.67 -15.29 -1.03
C LEU A 103 -4.80 -14.09 -1.42
N LEU A 104 -5.12 -13.45 -2.55
CA LEU A 104 -4.49 -12.22 -2.98
C LEU A 104 -4.88 -11.05 -2.07
N ASN A 105 -6.16 -10.94 -1.67
CA ASN A 105 -6.59 -9.95 -0.69
C ASN A 105 -5.94 -10.20 0.69
N LEU A 106 -5.78 -11.45 1.13
CA LEU A 106 -5.12 -11.76 2.40
C LEU A 106 -3.63 -11.41 2.35
N LEU A 107 -2.94 -11.68 1.23
CA LEU A 107 -1.56 -11.23 0.99
C LEU A 107 -1.44 -9.70 0.91
N LEU A 108 -2.39 -9.00 0.27
CA LEU A 108 -2.44 -7.53 0.27
C LEU A 108 -2.81 -6.94 1.64
N THR A 109 -3.65 -7.61 2.42
CA THR A 109 -4.07 -7.18 3.76
C THR A 109 -2.92 -7.33 4.75
N LEU A 110 -2.15 -8.41 4.64
CA LEU A 110 -0.92 -8.65 5.41
C LEU A 110 0.27 -7.79 4.92
N ALA A 111 0.23 -7.27 3.70
CA ALA A 111 1.22 -6.34 3.14
C ALA A 111 0.92 -4.86 3.45
N THR A 112 0.04 -4.55 4.42
CA THR A 112 0.03 -3.23 5.05
C THR A 112 1.18 -3.13 6.06
N THR A 113 2.40 -3.26 5.56
CA THR A 113 3.60 -3.00 6.36
C THR A 113 3.48 -1.59 6.93
N ARG A 114 3.47 -1.47 8.26
CA ARG A 114 3.57 -0.17 8.93
C ARG A 114 4.75 0.57 8.30
N SER A 115 4.54 1.83 7.92
CA SER A 115 5.62 2.66 7.38
C SER A 115 6.84 2.59 8.30
N ARG A 116 8.00 2.28 7.71
CA ARG A 116 9.28 2.31 8.43
C ARG A 116 9.68 3.72 8.86
N PHE A 117 9.06 4.75 8.28
CA PHE A 117 9.23 6.17 8.64
C PHE A 117 8.26 6.63 9.75
N GLY A 118 7.45 5.72 10.28
CA GLY A 118 6.76 5.85 11.57
C GLY A 118 5.23 5.84 11.50
N ALA A 119 4.61 5.61 12.66
CA ALA A 119 3.16 5.67 12.85
C ALA A 119 2.66 7.12 13.09
N HIS A 120 1.49 7.45 12.56
CA HIS A 120 0.76 8.67 12.89
C HIS A 120 0.31 8.62 14.35
N GLN A 121 1.11 9.21 15.24
CA GLN A 121 0.59 9.73 16.49
C GLN A 121 0.32 11.20 16.29
N GLY A 122 -0.97 11.58 16.36
CA GLY A 122 -1.38 12.99 16.37
C GLY A 122 -0.57 13.74 17.41
N GLY A 123 0.33 14.61 16.93
CA GLY A 123 1.23 15.39 17.77
C GLY A 123 2.34 14.58 18.44
N ARG A 124 3.32 14.07 17.68
CA ARG A 124 4.68 13.91 18.22
C ARG A 124 5.49 15.19 18.00
N SER A 125 6.22 15.57 19.03
CA SER A 125 7.15 16.70 19.08
C SER A 125 8.22 16.57 17.98
N VAL A 126 8.41 17.61 17.17
CA VAL A 126 9.61 17.71 16.32
C VAL A 126 10.72 18.25 17.22
N GLY A 127 11.66 17.39 17.59
CA GLY A 127 12.70 17.71 18.59
C GLY A 127 12.16 17.92 20.00
N ALA A 128 13.06 18.19 20.95
CA ALA A 128 12.72 18.42 22.35
C ALA A 128 11.67 19.55 22.48
N ASN A 129 10.45 19.17 22.86
CA ASN A 129 9.40 20.01 23.45
C ASN A 129 8.59 21.03 22.62
N LYS A 130 8.54 21.00 21.27
CA LYS A 130 7.60 21.89 20.54
C LYS A 130 6.50 21.13 19.78
N LYS A 131 5.27 21.23 20.28
CA LYS A 131 4.05 20.79 19.56
C LYS A 131 3.84 21.66 18.34
N VAL A 132 3.88 21.07 17.14
CA VAL A 132 3.52 21.75 15.91
C VAL A 132 2.00 21.79 15.79
N ARG A 133 1.42 22.95 15.46
CA ARG A 133 -0.03 23.08 15.27
C ARG A 133 -0.46 22.29 14.03
N HIS A 134 -1.57 21.56 14.16
CA HIS A 134 -2.15 20.81 13.05
C HIS A 134 -2.58 21.73 11.90
N HIS A 135 -3.21 22.87 12.22
CA HIS A 135 -3.71 23.82 11.23
C HIS A 135 -2.96 25.14 11.30
N VAL A 136 -2.68 25.74 10.16
CA VAL A 136 -2.08 27.08 10.04
C VAL A 136 -2.93 27.98 9.15
N ASN A 137 -2.94 29.29 9.44
CA ASN A 137 -3.58 30.24 8.53
C ASN A 137 -2.62 30.56 7.37
N PRO A 138 -2.87 30.05 6.13
CA PRO A 138 -1.94 30.26 5.02
C PRO A 138 -1.84 31.73 4.61
N LEU A 139 -2.84 32.55 4.94
CA LEU A 139 -2.91 33.97 4.60
C LEU A 139 -2.06 34.86 5.52
N LYS A 140 -1.37 34.31 6.52
CA LYS A 140 -0.45 35.08 7.36
C LYS A 140 0.76 35.50 6.52
N SER A 141 1.20 36.74 6.65
CA SER A 141 2.34 37.31 5.89
C SER A 141 3.60 36.44 5.90
N SER A 142 3.90 35.78 7.02
CA SER A 142 5.03 34.85 7.14
C SER A 142 4.97 33.63 6.21
N HIS A 143 3.80 33.32 5.63
CA HIS A 143 3.60 32.25 4.66
C HIS A 143 3.36 32.78 3.24
N GLN A 144 3.54 34.09 3.01
CA GLN A 144 3.39 34.75 1.71
C GLN A 144 4.73 35.04 1.04
N SER A 145 5.84 34.72 1.69
CA SER A 145 7.19 34.88 1.14
C SER A 145 7.45 33.91 -0.01
N LEU A 146 8.18 34.40 -1.01
CA LEU A 146 8.70 33.56 -2.08
C LEU A 146 9.81 32.66 -1.53
N LEU A 147 9.76 31.39 -1.92
CA LEU A 147 10.75 30.39 -1.57
C LEU A 147 12.06 30.69 -2.30
N ALA A 148 13.15 30.75 -1.53
CA ALA A 148 14.49 30.73 -2.09
C ALA A 148 14.80 29.29 -2.55
N LEU A 149 15.07 29.13 -3.84
CA LEU A 149 15.48 27.85 -4.42
C LEU A 149 17.00 27.83 -4.59
N PRO A 150 17.63 26.66 -4.50
CA PRO A 150 19.06 26.55 -4.82
C PRO A 150 19.28 26.93 -6.30
N PRO A 151 20.46 27.50 -6.65
CA PRO A 151 20.77 27.93 -8.02
C PRO A 151 20.56 26.84 -9.07
N ASP A 152 20.88 25.58 -8.73
CA ASP A 152 20.78 24.42 -9.63
C ASP A 152 19.49 23.62 -9.40
N TRP A 153 18.41 24.25 -8.94
CA TRP A 153 17.10 23.59 -8.86
C TRP A 153 16.68 23.03 -10.25
N PRO A 154 16.21 21.76 -10.36
CA PRO A 154 16.02 20.76 -9.29
C PRO A 154 17.22 19.83 -9.04
N ALA A 155 18.29 19.90 -9.82
CA ALA A 155 19.48 19.05 -9.70
C ALA A 155 20.17 19.14 -8.33
N ALA A 156 20.06 20.27 -7.64
CA ALA A 156 20.58 20.41 -6.28
C ALA A 156 19.85 19.54 -5.24
N LEU A 157 18.60 19.13 -5.50
CA LEU A 157 17.76 18.42 -4.52
C LEU A 157 17.63 16.92 -4.77
N PHE A 158 17.93 16.46 -5.99
CA PHE A 158 17.75 15.07 -6.40
C PHE A 158 19.04 14.53 -7.03
N ALA A 159 19.34 13.25 -6.77
CA ALA A 159 20.50 12.61 -7.41
C ALA A 159 20.38 12.54 -8.94
N ASP A 160 19.17 12.26 -9.44
CA ASP A 160 18.84 12.30 -10.85
C ASP A 160 17.59 13.14 -11.06
N ALA A 161 17.80 14.42 -11.39
CA ALA A 161 16.73 15.38 -11.68
C ALA A 161 15.99 15.14 -13.00
N SER A 162 16.42 14.17 -13.83
CA SER A 162 15.73 13.81 -15.07
C SER A 162 14.57 12.83 -14.86
N LEU A 163 14.53 12.15 -13.70
CA LEU A 163 13.45 11.23 -13.36
C LEU A 163 12.10 11.97 -13.20
N PRO A 164 10.97 11.29 -13.50
CA PRO A 164 9.64 11.80 -13.23
C PRO A 164 9.50 12.34 -11.81
N LEU A 165 8.89 13.51 -11.67
CA LEU A 165 8.69 14.22 -10.42
C LEU A 165 7.21 14.15 -10.01
N HIS A 166 6.97 13.61 -8.83
CA HIS A 166 5.71 13.70 -8.12
C HIS A 166 5.78 14.81 -7.07
N VAL A 167 4.79 15.71 -7.04
CA VAL A 167 4.68 16.77 -6.03
C VAL A 167 3.49 16.52 -5.11
N ASP A 168 3.74 16.31 -3.82
CA ASP A 168 2.69 16.16 -2.80
C ASP A 168 2.49 17.48 -2.04
N ILE A 169 1.35 18.14 -2.26
CA ILE A 169 1.01 19.42 -1.65
C ILE A 169 0.35 19.18 -0.29
N GLY A 170 0.98 19.70 0.76
CA GLY A 170 0.54 19.47 2.14
C GLY A 170 1.08 18.16 2.71
N SER A 171 2.32 17.81 2.37
CA SER A 171 2.96 16.52 2.69
C SER A 171 3.11 16.19 4.19
N ALA A 172 2.77 17.11 5.11
CA ALA A 172 2.81 16.90 6.54
C ALA A 172 4.20 16.42 7.01
N ARG A 173 4.29 15.23 7.63
CA ARG A 173 5.57 14.63 8.07
C ARG A 173 6.37 13.99 6.95
N GLY A 174 5.85 14.01 5.71
CA GLY A 174 6.52 13.47 4.54
C GLY A 174 6.50 11.95 4.44
N VAL A 175 5.91 11.23 5.39
CA VAL A 175 5.90 9.75 5.45
C VAL A 175 5.40 9.12 4.17
N PHE A 176 4.33 9.66 3.57
CA PHE A 176 3.86 9.20 2.26
C PHE A 176 4.93 9.33 1.17
N CYS A 177 5.60 10.48 1.07
CA CYS A 177 6.67 10.71 0.09
C CYS A 177 7.89 9.82 0.37
N LEU A 178 8.22 9.56 1.64
CA LEU A 178 9.32 8.69 2.04
C LEU A 178 9.02 7.22 1.69
N ASP A 179 7.82 6.72 2.03
CA ASP A 179 7.34 5.39 1.63
C ASP A 179 7.35 5.24 0.10
N ALA A 180 6.86 6.27 -0.61
CA ALA A 180 6.79 6.26 -2.07
C ALA A 180 8.19 6.27 -2.72
N ALA A 181 9.12 7.04 -2.19
CA ALA A 181 10.48 7.12 -2.68
C ALA A 181 11.27 5.83 -2.47
N ASP A 182 11.05 5.14 -1.34
CA ASP A 182 11.62 3.80 -1.06
C ASP A 182 11.06 2.74 -2.03
N ALA A 183 9.75 2.81 -2.32
CA ALA A 183 9.08 1.86 -3.21
C ALA A 183 9.32 2.13 -4.72
N ALA A 184 9.57 3.37 -5.11
CA ALA A 184 9.70 3.79 -6.51
C ALA A 184 10.98 4.61 -6.74
N PRO A 185 12.17 3.96 -6.77
CA PRO A 185 13.47 4.63 -6.93
C PRO A 185 13.65 5.36 -8.27
N HIS A 186 12.79 5.08 -9.26
CA HIS A 186 12.78 5.73 -10.57
C HIS A 186 11.87 6.96 -10.65
N THR A 187 11.36 7.44 -9.52
CA THR A 187 10.54 8.65 -9.41
C THR A 187 11.11 9.53 -8.32
N ASN A 188 11.21 10.84 -8.59
CA ASN A 188 11.48 11.87 -7.60
C ASN A 188 10.19 12.29 -6.90
N PHE A 189 10.24 12.46 -5.58
CA PHE A 189 9.14 12.91 -4.74
C PHE A 189 9.50 14.22 -4.06
N LEU A 190 8.67 15.23 -4.25
CA LEU A 190 8.80 16.53 -3.61
C LEU A 190 7.58 16.82 -2.74
N GLY A 191 7.80 16.83 -1.42
CA GLY A 191 6.78 17.28 -0.48
C GLY A 191 6.81 18.80 -0.32
N LEU A 192 5.68 19.47 -0.55
CA LEU A 192 5.50 20.88 -0.19
C LEU A 192 4.74 20.96 1.13
N GLU A 193 5.30 21.63 2.13
CA GLU A 193 4.67 21.77 3.45
C GLU A 193 4.84 23.19 3.98
N ILE A 194 3.76 23.79 4.44
CA ILE A 194 3.71 25.18 4.88
C ILE A 194 4.33 25.40 6.26
N ARG A 195 4.48 24.33 7.06
CA ARG A 195 5.10 24.31 8.39
C ARG A 195 6.58 23.93 8.28
N PRO A 196 7.51 24.89 8.44
CA PRO A 196 8.94 24.62 8.22
C PRO A 196 9.51 23.51 9.09
N GLN A 197 9.00 23.34 10.31
CA GLN A 197 9.48 22.29 11.23
C GLN A 197 9.18 20.88 10.69
N LEU A 198 8.05 20.69 10.00
CA LEU A 198 7.69 19.39 9.45
C LEU A 198 8.46 19.09 8.16
N ALA A 199 8.60 20.09 7.28
CA ALA A 199 9.43 19.96 6.08
C ALA A 199 10.89 19.62 6.45
N ALA A 200 11.46 20.30 7.46
CA ALA A 200 12.82 20.03 7.93
C ALA A 200 12.95 18.62 8.55
N ALA A 201 11.96 18.18 9.33
CA ALA A 201 11.96 16.83 9.88
C ALA A 201 11.88 15.75 8.80
N ALA A 202 11.01 15.94 7.80
CA ALA A 202 10.89 15.02 6.67
C ALA A 202 12.18 14.96 5.82
N ALA A 203 12.84 16.10 5.60
CA ALA A 203 14.14 16.15 4.93
C ALA A 203 15.23 15.43 5.73
N ALA A 204 15.25 15.57 7.05
CA ALA A 204 16.16 14.82 7.92
C ALA A 204 15.89 13.32 7.87
N ASP A 205 14.62 12.91 7.86
CA ASP A 205 14.21 11.50 7.75
C ASP A 205 14.65 10.92 6.39
N ALA A 206 14.50 11.65 5.27
CA ALA A 206 14.99 11.24 3.95
C ALA A 206 16.51 11.03 3.96
N ALA A 207 17.26 11.99 4.50
CA ALA A 207 18.72 11.93 4.59
C ALA A 207 19.19 10.76 5.46
N ALA A 208 18.56 10.53 6.61
CA ALA A 208 18.90 9.44 7.53
C ALA A 208 18.70 8.04 6.90
N HIS A 209 17.78 7.92 5.94
CA HIS A 209 17.51 6.68 5.22
C HIS A 209 18.21 6.61 3.85
N GLY A 210 19.02 7.60 3.49
CA GLY A 210 19.74 7.63 2.22
C GLY A 210 18.83 7.79 0.99
N LEU A 211 17.61 8.30 1.17
CA LEU A 211 16.68 8.53 0.06
C LEU A 211 17.11 9.76 -0.74
N ARG A 212 17.64 9.53 -1.94
CA ARG A 212 18.15 10.60 -2.82
C ARG A 212 17.13 11.08 -3.86
N ASN A 213 15.96 10.45 -3.89
CA ASN A 213 14.81 10.76 -4.72
C ASN A 213 13.63 11.33 -3.91
N ALA A 214 13.81 11.71 -2.64
CA ALA A 214 12.81 12.38 -1.82
C ALA A 214 13.36 13.70 -1.27
N ASN A 215 12.63 14.81 -1.43
CA ASN A 215 13.01 16.10 -0.86
C ASN A 215 11.78 16.90 -0.40
N PHE A 216 11.98 17.88 0.46
CA PHE A 216 10.88 18.61 1.12
C PHE A 216 11.15 20.12 1.19
N LEU A 217 10.16 20.92 0.79
CA LEU A 217 10.27 22.37 0.77
C LEU A 217 9.24 23.03 1.69
N ALA A 218 9.74 23.89 2.56
CA ALA A 218 8.93 24.68 3.48
C ALA A 218 8.30 25.89 2.75
N CYS A 219 7.09 25.74 2.22
CA CYS A 219 6.45 26.83 1.47
C CYS A 219 4.91 26.75 1.45
N ASN A 220 4.30 27.89 1.15
CA ASN A 220 2.88 27.93 0.78
C ASN A 220 2.74 27.61 -0.70
N ALA A 221 2.10 26.49 -1.03
CA ALA A 221 1.92 26.05 -2.41
C ALA A 221 1.11 27.04 -3.26
N ASN A 222 0.09 27.73 -2.69
CA ASN A 222 -0.67 28.76 -3.41
C ASN A 222 0.18 29.96 -3.86
N VAL A 223 1.35 30.16 -3.24
CA VAL A 223 2.27 31.26 -3.54
C VAL A 223 3.42 30.78 -4.42
N ASN A 224 3.90 29.56 -4.20
CA ASN A 224 5.19 29.13 -4.72
C ASN A 224 5.12 28.06 -5.82
N PHE A 225 3.99 27.33 -5.95
CA PHE A 225 3.91 26.17 -6.84
C PHE A 225 4.23 26.51 -8.30
N GLU A 226 3.62 27.56 -8.85
CA GLU A 226 3.86 27.95 -10.25
C GLU A 226 5.32 28.34 -10.49
N ARG A 227 5.85 29.22 -9.64
CA ARG A 227 7.24 29.68 -9.74
C ARG A 227 8.25 28.54 -9.61
N LEU A 228 8.01 27.62 -8.68
CA LEU A 228 8.82 26.42 -8.48
C LEU A 228 8.98 25.63 -9.80
N LEU A 229 7.87 25.45 -10.54
CA LEU A 229 7.89 24.66 -11.76
C LEU A 229 8.40 25.44 -12.98
N LEU A 230 8.13 26.74 -13.06
CA LEU A 230 8.72 27.59 -14.11
C LEU A 230 10.25 27.61 -14.04
N LEU A 231 10.82 27.63 -12.83
CA LEU A 231 12.26 27.61 -12.61
C LEU A 231 12.89 26.21 -12.77
N CYS A 232 12.09 25.18 -13.05
CA CYS A 232 12.55 23.81 -13.30
C CYS A 232 12.90 23.54 -14.79
N ALA A 233 12.46 24.42 -15.71
CA ALA A 233 12.73 24.28 -17.14
C ALA A 233 14.24 24.49 -17.46
N PRO A 234 14.85 23.70 -18.38
CA PRO A 234 14.21 22.91 -19.44
C PRO A 234 13.94 21.42 -19.14
N ARG A 235 14.21 20.92 -17.92
CA ARG A 235 14.22 19.47 -17.64
C ARG A 235 12.83 18.82 -17.42
N ARG A 236 11.75 19.61 -17.46
CA ARG A 236 10.32 19.28 -17.21
C ARG A 236 10.03 17.84 -16.68
N PRO A 237 10.39 17.53 -15.42
CA PRO A 237 10.16 16.20 -14.87
C PRO A 237 8.75 16.03 -14.26
N LEU A 238 7.95 17.09 -14.07
CA LEU A 238 6.66 16.97 -13.38
C LEU A 238 5.77 15.92 -14.07
N ALA A 239 5.45 14.85 -13.38
CA ALA A 239 4.58 13.78 -13.88
C ALA A 239 3.24 13.73 -13.14
N SER A 240 3.22 14.12 -11.87
CA SER A 240 1.97 14.13 -11.10
C SER A 240 2.00 15.06 -9.90
N VAL A 241 0.81 15.45 -9.46
CA VAL A 241 0.56 16.26 -8.26
C VAL A 241 -0.47 15.55 -7.40
N SER A 242 -0.26 15.48 -6.08
CA SER A 242 -1.29 15.07 -5.13
C SER A 242 -1.64 16.15 -4.12
N ILE A 243 -2.90 16.16 -3.69
CA ILE A 243 -3.41 16.95 -2.58
C ILE A 243 -4.19 16.01 -1.68
N GLN A 244 -3.58 15.60 -0.56
CA GLN A 244 -4.07 14.50 0.26
C GLN A 244 -4.44 14.99 1.66
N PHE A 245 -5.72 14.83 2.03
CA PHE A 245 -6.30 15.24 3.32
C PHE A 245 -6.02 16.70 3.71
N PRO A 246 -6.25 17.68 2.81
CA PRO A 246 -6.01 19.08 3.15
C PRO A 246 -6.96 19.57 4.25
N ASP A 247 -6.55 20.60 4.96
CA ASP A 247 -7.35 21.22 6.01
C ASP A 247 -8.74 21.65 5.48
N PRO A 248 -9.86 21.15 6.06
CA PRO A 248 -11.19 21.36 5.49
C PRO A 248 -11.72 22.78 5.64
N TRP A 249 -11.26 23.51 6.67
CA TRP A 249 -11.72 24.87 7.01
C TRP A 249 -13.24 25.03 6.90
N SER A 250 -14.01 24.25 7.66
CA SER A 250 -15.46 24.09 7.52
C SER A 250 -16.30 25.36 7.64
N LYS A 251 -15.80 26.40 8.34
CA LYS A 251 -16.51 27.67 8.49
C LYS A 251 -16.42 28.48 7.20
N ALA A 252 -17.55 28.96 6.67
CA ALA A 252 -17.61 29.71 5.40
C ALA A 252 -16.56 30.83 5.26
N ARG A 253 -16.38 31.64 6.31
CA ARG A 253 -15.36 32.71 6.37
C ARG A 253 -13.90 32.24 6.21
N HIS A 254 -13.64 30.94 6.36
CA HIS A 254 -12.32 30.33 6.23
C HIS A 254 -12.13 29.59 4.90
N LYS A 255 -13.11 29.56 3.99
CA LYS A 255 -12.98 28.88 2.69
C LYS A 255 -11.74 29.31 1.90
N LYS A 256 -11.40 30.61 1.96
CA LYS A 256 -10.17 31.18 1.37
C LYS A 256 -8.85 30.64 1.93
N ARG A 257 -8.88 29.85 3.01
CA ARG A 257 -7.70 29.19 3.62
C ARG A 257 -7.49 27.77 3.13
N ARG A 258 -8.44 27.19 2.39
CA ARG A 258 -8.26 25.87 1.81
C ARG A 258 -7.17 25.92 0.76
N VAL A 259 -6.42 24.83 0.62
CA VAL A 259 -5.29 24.78 -0.33
C VAL A 259 -5.77 24.79 -1.78
N VAL A 260 -6.86 24.08 -2.09
CA VAL A 260 -7.46 24.05 -3.43
C VAL A 260 -8.24 25.35 -3.65
N GLN A 261 -7.58 26.30 -4.31
CA GLN A 261 -8.15 27.56 -4.77
C GLN A 261 -7.97 27.66 -6.29
N PRO A 262 -8.77 28.49 -6.99
CA PRO A 262 -8.66 28.67 -8.44
C PRO A 262 -7.22 28.96 -8.91
N ALA A 263 -6.46 29.79 -8.19
CA ALA A 263 -5.09 30.14 -8.57
C ALA A 263 -4.13 28.93 -8.58
N LEU A 264 -4.20 28.07 -7.54
CA LEU A 264 -3.39 26.85 -7.51
C LEU A 264 -3.81 25.86 -8.59
N VAL A 265 -5.12 25.69 -8.78
CA VAL A 265 -5.66 24.80 -9.82
C VAL A 265 -5.23 25.27 -11.21
N ALA A 266 -5.30 26.57 -11.48
CA ALA A 266 -4.86 27.14 -12.74
C ALA A 266 -3.35 26.93 -12.98
N ALA A 267 -2.54 27.10 -11.93
CA ALA A 267 -1.12 26.80 -11.99
C ALA A 267 -0.84 25.31 -12.26
N ILE A 268 -1.57 24.38 -11.63
CA ILE A 268 -1.47 22.94 -11.92
C ILE A 268 -1.85 22.67 -13.37
N GLY A 269 -2.98 23.24 -13.85
CA GLY A 269 -3.44 23.11 -15.23
C GLY A 269 -2.40 23.60 -16.24
N ARG A 270 -1.70 24.70 -15.99
CA ARG A 270 -0.62 25.21 -16.86
C ARG A 270 0.67 24.40 -16.80
N GLN A 271 1.08 23.97 -15.61
CA GLN A 271 2.43 23.42 -15.39
C GLN A 271 2.51 21.89 -15.53
N LEU A 272 1.42 21.15 -15.26
CA LEU A 272 1.38 19.70 -15.46
C LEU A 272 1.49 19.42 -16.97
N PRO A 273 2.37 18.50 -17.44
CA PRO A 273 2.42 18.16 -18.85
C PRO A 273 1.27 17.25 -19.25
N GLU A 274 1.06 17.12 -20.56
CA GLU A 274 0.18 16.10 -21.13
C GLU A 274 0.60 14.70 -20.64
N GLY A 275 -0.37 13.84 -20.34
CA GLY A 275 -0.11 12.54 -19.71
C GLY A 275 0.12 12.60 -18.19
N GLY A 276 0.18 13.81 -17.60
CA GLY A 276 0.34 14.00 -16.17
C GLY A 276 -0.95 13.78 -15.37
N TRP A 277 -0.79 13.56 -14.06
CA TRP A 277 -1.91 13.24 -13.16
C TRP A 277 -2.08 14.27 -12.04
N LEU A 278 -3.31 14.64 -11.74
CA LEU A 278 -3.70 15.29 -10.49
C LEU A 278 -4.52 14.31 -9.65
N PHE A 279 -4.10 14.07 -8.41
CA PHE A 279 -4.82 13.22 -7.47
C PHE A 279 -5.26 14.01 -6.24
N THR A 280 -6.53 13.90 -5.85
CA THR A 280 -7.05 14.55 -4.65
C THR A 280 -7.79 13.54 -3.79
N GLN A 281 -7.59 13.63 -2.47
CA GLN A 281 -8.36 12.82 -1.54
C GLN A 281 -8.61 13.51 -0.20
N THR A 282 -9.71 13.16 0.45
CA THR A 282 -10.06 13.65 1.80
C THR A 282 -11.07 12.72 2.46
N ASP A 283 -11.14 12.70 3.78
CA ASP A 283 -12.18 12.04 4.57
C ASP A 283 -13.39 12.93 4.86
N VAL A 284 -13.46 14.13 4.24
CA VAL A 284 -14.53 15.11 4.41
C VAL A 284 -15.27 15.31 3.08
N ARG A 285 -16.45 14.69 2.93
CA ARG A 285 -17.25 14.74 1.69
C ARG A 285 -17.43 16.15 1.13
N LYS A 286 -17.82 17.10 1.99
CA LYS A 286 -18.05 18.48 1.55
C LYS A 286 -16.79 19.14 1.00
N LEU A 287 -15.63 18.82 1.56
CA LEU A 287 -14.35 19.30 1.03
C LEU A 287 -14.04 18.64 -0.32
N ALA A 288 -14.33 17.34 -0.47
CA ALA A 288 -14.14 16.63 -1.74
C ALA A 288 -14.97 17.25 -2.87
N GLU A 289 -16.26 17.53 -2.61
CA GLU A 289 -17.16 18.26 -3.51
C GLU A 289 -16.61 19.64 -3.84
N ASP A 290 -16.24 20.42 -2.82
CA ASP A 290 -15.71 21.77 -3.01
C ASP A 290 -14.39 21.75 -3.84
N MET A 291 -13.51 20.75 -3.67
CA MET A 291 -12.29 20.59 -4.47
C MET A 291 -12.61 20.25 -5.93
N ARG A 292 -13.50 19.28 -6.16
CA ARG A 292 -13.98 18.89 -7.51
C ARG A 292 -14.57 20.10 -8.23
N ASP A 293 -15.43 20.87 -7.58
CA ASP A 293 -16.12 22.00 -8.18
C ASP A 293 -15.14 23.15 -8.54
N VAL A 294 -14.14 23.41 -7.69
CA VAL A 294 -13.08 24.39 -8.00
C VAL A 294 -12.23 23.93 -9.18
N ILE A 295 -11.93 22.63 -9.29
CA ILE A 295 -11.16 22.07 -10.42
C ILE A 295 -11.98 22.17 -11.72
N ALA A 296 -13.22 21.70 -11.70
CA ALA A 296 -14.12 21.73 -12.86
C ALA A 296 -14.45 23.16 -13.34
N GLY A 297 -14.50 24.13 -12.41
CA GLY A 297 -14.79 25.53 -12.72
C GLY A 297 -13.60 26.35 -13.21
N CYS A 298 -12.38 25.81 -13.22
CA CYS A 298 -11.18 26.54 -13.62
C CYS A 298 -10.85 26.31 -15.11
N GLU A 299 -10.75 27.40 -15.88
CA GLU A 299 -10.54 27.34 -17.32
C GLU A 299 -9.21 26.67 -17.71
N GLU A 300 -8.12 27.02 -17.03
CA GLU A 300 -6.80 26.44 -17.29
C GLU A 300 -6.69 24.97 -16.88
N ALA A 301 -7.63 24.49 -16.05
CA ALA A 301 -7.73 23.08 -15.66
C ALA A 301 -8.72 22.28 -16.50
N ARG A 302 -9.35 22.85 -17.55
CA ARG A 302 -10.22 22.09 -18.47
C ARG A 302 -9.52 20.90 -19.15
N CYS A 303 -8.19 20.97 -19.27
CA CYS A 303 -7.37 19.88 -19.79
C CYS A 303 -7.24 18.68 -18.82
N LEU A 304 -7.60 18.85 -17.54
CA LEU A 304 -7.60 17.82 -16.51
C LEU A 304 -8.93 17.07 -16.55
N VAL A 305 -8.96 15.92 -17.21
CA VAL A 305 -10.16 15.09 -17.32
C VAL A 305 -10.32 14.25 -16.07
N ASP A 306 -11.44 14.44 -15.37
CA ASP A 306 -11.82 13.60 -14.23
C ASP A 306 -12.05 12.16 -14.69
N MET A 307 -11.43 11.22 -13.99
CA MET A 307 -11.48 9.79 -14.31
C MET A 307 -12.66 9.07 -13.67
N ALA A 308 -13.44 9.73 -12.81
CA ALA A 308 -14.68 9.15 -12.31
C ALA A 308 -15.73 9.06 -13.42
N ALA A 309 -16.56 8.02 -13.43
CA ALA A 309 -17.68 7.87 -14.35
C ALA A 309 -18.84 8.83 -14.04
N GLY A 310 -18.91 9.38 -12.82
CA GLY A 310 -19.97 10.31 -12.43
C GLY A 310 -19.61 11.29 -11.32
N ALA A 311 -20.48 12.28 -11.12
CA ALA A 311 -20.28 13.33 -10.11
C ALA A 311 -20.33 12.82 -8.66
N ASP A 312 -21.00 11.71 -8.38
CA ASP A 312 -21.10 11.12 -7.03
C ASP A 312 -20.23 9.87 -6.83
N GLU A 313 -19.38 9.53 -7.80
CA GLU A 313 -18.40 8.47 -7.65
C GLU A 313 -17.16 8.98 -6.92
N TRP A 314 -16.76 8.32 -5.85
CA TRP A 314 -15.66 8.76 -4.99
C TRP A 314 -14.61 7.69 -4.71
N ASP A 315 -14.79 6.49 -5.26
CA ASP A 315 -13.84 5.38 -5.13
C ASP A 315 -12.95 5.27 -6.38
N VAL A 316 -12.44 6.42 -6.83
CA VAL A 316 -11.52 6.47 -7.96
C VAL A 316 -10.14 5.96 -7.51
N ALA A 317 -9.60 5.01 -8.28
CA ALA A 317 -8.27 4.47 -8.02
C ALA A 317 -7.19 5.56 -8.08
N LYS A 318 -6.11 5.33 -7.33
CA LYS A 318 -4.91 6.18 -7.41
C LYS A 318 -4.28 6.10 -8.81
N PRO A 319 -3.60 7.17 -9.26
CA PRO A 319 -2.87 7.11 -10.52
C PRO A 319 -1.76 6.05 -10.45
N PRO A 320 -1.30 5.50 -11.58
CA PRO A 320 -0.42 4.33 -11.61
C PRO A 320 0.81 4.40 -10.69
N MET A 321 1.48 5.55 -10.63
CA MET A 321 2.68 5.74 -9.79
C MET A 321 2.41 5.77 -8.28
N LEU A 322 1.15 5.90 -7.86
CA LEU A 322 0.74 5.95 -6.46
C LEU A 322 -0.06 4.71 -6.02
N GLN A 323 -0.21 3.71 -6.89
CA GLN A 323 -0.94 2.48 -6.56
C GLN A 323 -0.23 1.70 -5.45
N GLY A 324 -1.01 1.09 -4.56
CA GLY A 324 -0.49 0.33 -3.41
C GLY A 324 0.10 1.19 -2.27
N LEU A 325 0.36 2.48 -2.50
CA LEU A 325 0.82 3.40 -1.47
C LEU A 325 -0.37 3.96 -0.69
N ALA A 326 -0.26 4.03 0.63
CA ALA A 326 -1.27 4.65 1.50
C ALA A 326 -0.63 5.75 2.35
N THR A 327 -1.35 6.85 2.53
CA THR A 327 -0.98 7.85 3.55
C THR A 327 -1.29 7.30 4.94
N GLU A 328 -0.71 7.90 5.99
CA GLU A 328 -1.07 7.54 7.36
C GLU A 328 -2.54 7.84 7.66
N ARG A 329 -3.10 8.87 7.02
CA ARG A 329 -4.51 9.22 7.20
C ARG A 329 -5.44 8.22 6.54
N GLU A 330 -5.09 7.67 5.37
CA GLU A 330 -5.83 6.56 4.76
C GLU A 330 -5.84 5.33 5.65
N ARG A 331 -4.68 4.95 6.21
CA ARG A 331 -4.59 3.84 7.16
C ARG A 331 -5.50 4.07 8.36
N SER A 332 -5.44 5.27 8.95
CA SER A 332 -6.31 5.65 10.07
C SER A 332 -7.80 5.65 9.69
N CYS A 333 -8.16 6.08 8.48
CA CYS A 333 -9.54 6.02 8.02
C CYS A 333 -10.01 4.58 7.84
N ALA A 334 -9.19 3.70 7.27
CA ALA A 334 -9.50 2.28 7.13
C ALA A 334 -9.70 1.59 8.50
N GLU A 335 -8.77 1.82 9.45
CA GLU A 335 -8.88 1.31 10.83
C GLU A 335 -10.15 1.78 11.56
N LEU A 336 -10.62 2.99 11.24
CA LEU A 336 -11.83 3.58 11.84
C LEU A 336 -13.09 3.39 10.99
N GLU A 337 -13.02 2.61 9.90
CA GLU A 337 -14.12 2.40 8.95
C GLU A 337 -14.74 3.70 8.41
N ARG A 338 -13.89 4.71 8.18
CA ARG A 338 -14.28 6.02 7.67
C ARG A 338 -14.08 6.09 6.16
N PRO A 339 -15.06 6.62 5.41
CA PRO A 339 -14.91 6.77 3.97
C PRO A 339 -13.81 7.76 3.61
N VAL A 340 -13.11 7.47 2.52
CA VAL A 340 -12.17 8.39 1.86
C VAL A 340 -12.73 8.70 0.49
N TYR A 341 -12.87 9.99 0.19
CA TYR A 341 -13.39 10.49 -1.08
C TYR A 341 -12.21 10.84 -1.98
N ARG A 342 -12.10 10.16 -3.12
CA ARG A 342 -10.98 10.27 -4.05
C ARG A 342 -11.45 10.79 -5.41
N ARG A 343 -10.62 11.62 -6.03
CA ARG A 343 -10.72 12.01 -7.44
C ARG A 343 -9.34 11.95 -8.07
N CYS A 344 -9.30 11.47 -9.30
CA CYS A 344 -8.09 11.42 -10.10
C CYS A 344 -8.39 12.09 -11.44
N TYR A 345 -7.52 12.98 -11.88
CA TYR A 345 -7.66 13.72 -13.12
C TYR A 345 -6.44 13.46 -14.00
N PHE A 346 -6.68 13.11 -15.25
CA PHE A 346 -5.65 12.87 -16.25
C PHE A 346 -5.56 14.06 -17.20
N LYS A 347 -4.35 14.61 -17.41
CA LYS A 347 -4.17 15.70 -18.35
C LYS A 347 -4.12 15.16 -19.78
N ARG A 348 -5.13 15.52 -20.57
CA ARG A 348 -5.17 15.19 -22.01
C ARG A 348 -4.33 16.18 -22.81
N ALA A 349 -3.93 15.74 -24.01
CA ALA A 349 -3.33 16.63 -24.99
C ALA A 349 -4.29 17.74 -25.40
N ALA A 350 -3.76 18.93 -25.68
CA ALA A 350 -4.56 19.98 -26.29
C ALA A 350 -4.99 19.50 -27.69
N SER A 351 -6.29 19.28 -27.86
CA SER A 351 -6.91 18.88 -29.13
C SER A 351 -6.96 20.00 -30.15
#